data_AF-A0A3S3R3B3-F1
#
_entry.id   AF-A0A3S3R3B3-F1
#
_cell.length_a   1.000
_cell.length_b   1.000
_cell.length_c   1.000
_cell.angle_alpha   90.00
_cell.angle_beta   90.00
_cell.angle_gamma   90.00
#
_symmetry.space_group_name_H-M   'P 1'
#
loop_
_entity.id
_entity.type
_entity.pdbx_description
1 polymer ?
#
loop_
_entity_poly.entity_id
_entity_poly.type
_entity_poly.pdbx_seq_one_letter_code
_entity_poly.pdbx_strand_id
1 'polypeptide(L)'
;MSANHWKFGLAAALAIFSAPIASAQEALDADQTAALCHGAGSICVSATIPATPTTQATVQSWMSPEVGAAWAAGYKGSGVTITIVDDFSSTSRFSGNFGLGTQNQRHGEWTRQEASMVAPLAAIRSKDFSTGSSVALAAGLNVL
;
A
#
# COMPACT_ATOMS: atom_id res chain seq x y z
N MET A 1 42.57 -41.28 -42.55
CA MET A 1 41.67 -42.32 -42.01
C MET A 1 41.65 -42.11 -40.50
N SER A 2 40.56 -42.03 -39.76
CA SER A 2 39.12 -41.93 -40.02
C SER A 2 38.49 -41.48 -38.67
N ALA A 3 37.29 -40.93 -38.75
CA ALA A 3 36.53 -40.26 -37.70
C ALA A 3 36.44 -41.00 -36.35
N ASN A 4 36.37 -40.23 -35.26
CA ASN A 4 35.76 -40.70 -34.02
C ASN A 4 34.39 -40.05 -33.86
N HIS A 5 33.39 -40.91 -33.89
CA HIS A 5 31.98 -40.62 -34.06
C HIS A 5 31.37 -39.99 -32.81
N TRP A 6 30.77 -38.81 -32.96
CA TRP A 6 29.80 -38.29 -32.00
C TRP A 6 28.52 -39.14 -32.07
N LYS A 7 28.19 -39.77 -30.95
CA LYS A 7 26.95 -40.52 -30.76
C LYS A 7 25.80 -39.55 -30.47
N PHE A 8 24.76 -39.64 -31.28
CA PHE A 8 23.44 -39.09 -31.02
C PHE A 8 22.85 -39.72 -29.75
N GLY A 9 22.32 -38.88 -28.86
CA GLY A 9 21.48 -39.28 -27.73
C GLY A 9 20.29 -38.34 -27.64
N LEU A 10 19.16 -38.75 -28.24
CA LEU A 10 17.86 -38.14 -28.10
C LEU A 10 17.33 -38.45 -26.69
N ALA A 11 16.95 -37.43 -25.91
CA ALA A 11 16.22 -37.65 -24.65
C ALA A 11 15.14 -36.57 -24.46
N ALA A 12 14.00 -37.06 -23.97
CA ALA A 12 12.66 -36.51 -24.07
C ALA A 12 12.44 -35.12 -23.44
N ALA A 13 11.48 -34.40 -24.03
CA ALA A 13 10.87 -33.20 -23.49
C ALA A 13 10.10 -33.47 -22.19
N LEU A 14 10.18 -32.53 -21.25
CA LEU A 14 9.10 -32.25 -20.29
C LEU A 14 9.02 -30.73 -20.10
N ALA A 15 8.09 -30.10 -20.82
CA ALA A 15 7.72 -28.72 -20.62
C ALA A 15 6.89 -28.62 -19.33
N ILE A 16 7.45 -28.02 -18.29
CA ILE A 16 6.68 -27.64 -17.11
C ILE A 16 6.06 -26.28 -17.41
N PHE A 17 4.83 -26.30 -17.91
CA PHE A 17 3.95 -25.13 -17.87
C PHE A 17 3.68 -24.81 -16.40
N SER A 18 4.26 -23.71 -15.91
CA SER A 18 3.81 -23.11 -14.65
C SER A 18 2.40 -22.57 -14.89
N ALA A 19 1.40 -23.23 -14.29
CA ALA A 19 0.04 -22.71 -14.25
C ALA A 19 0.05 -21.35 -13.53
N PRO A 20 -0.75 -20.35 -13.98
CA PRO A 20 -0.96 -19.17 -13.18
C PRO A 20 -1.75 -19.61 -11.94
N ILE A 21 -1.25 -19.24 -10.76
CA ILE A 21 -2.02 -19.31 -9.52
C ILE A 21 -3.26 -18.46 -9.77
N ALA A 22 -4.41 -19.11 -9.87
CA ALA A 22 -5.70 -18.45 -9.88
C ALA A 22 -5.79 -17.61 -8.60
N SER A 23 -5.85 -16.30 -8.74
CA SER A 23 -6.22 -15.41 -7.65
C SER A 23 -7.57 -15.87 -7.12
N ALA A 24 -7.59 -16.40 -5.89
CA ALA A 24 -8.80 -16.54 -5.13
C ALA A 24 -9.35 -15.13 -4.92
N GLN A 25 -10.36 -14.78 -5.73
CA GLN A 25 -11.22 -13.64 -5.44
C GLN A 25 -12.02 -14.03 -4.19
N GLU A 26 -11.54 -13.62 -3.03
CA GLU A 26 -12.32 -13.66 -1.80
C GLU A 26 -13.58 -12.82 -2.06
N ALA A 27 -14.71 -13.51 -2.21
CA ALA A 27 -15.99 -12.86 -2.41
C ALA A 27 -16.27 -12.01 -1.17
N LEU A 28 -16.46 -10.71 -1.38
CA LEU A 28 -16.90 -9.78 -0.34
C LEU A 28 -18.18 -10.33 0.31
N ASP A 29 -18.13 -10.36 1.64
CA ASP A 29 -19.17 -10.81 2.56
C ASP A 29 -20.54 -10.24 2.19
N ALA A 30 -21.56 -11.10 2.15
CA ALA A 30 -22.92 -10.78 1.69
C ALA A 30 -23.64 -9.73 2.58
N ASP A 31 -23.04 -9.37 3.72
CA ASP A 31 -23.64 -8.50 4.73
C ASP A 31 -23.56 -6.99 4.42
N GLN A 32 -22.75 -6.55 3.43
CA GLN A 32 -22.74 -5.14 2.99
C GLN A 32 -23.80 -4.79 1.92
N THR A 33 -24.68 -5.73 1.56
CA THR A 33 -25.81 -5.47 0.66
C THR A 33 -27.11 -5.10 1.38
N ALA A 34 -27.09 -4.96 2.71
CA ALA A 34 -28.23 -4.48 3.48
C ALA A 34 -28.40 -2.96 3.33
N ALA A 35 -29.20 -2.61 2.33
CA ALA A 35 -29.66 -1.28 1.99
C ALA A 35 -30.21 -0.47 3.18
N LEU A 36 -29.86 0.82 3.21
CA LEU A 36 -30.61 1.89 3.86
C LEU A 36 -32.00 2.02 3.17
N CYS A 37 -32.95 1.17 3.57
CA CYS A 37 -34.35 1.32 3.19
C CYS A 37 -35.13 1.93 4.35
N HIS A 38 -35.29 3.26 4.34
CA HIS A 38 -36.25 3.94 5.19
C HIS A 38 -37.40 4.52 4.36
N GLY A 39 -38.63 4.11 4.71
CA GLY A 39 -39.85 4.85 4.41
C GLY A 39 -40.53 4.54 3.08
N ALA A 40 -41.86 4.35 3.16
CA ALA A 40 -42.74 3.92 2.08
C ALA A 40 -42.57 4.73 0.78
N GLY A 41 -42.16 4.05 -0.30
CA GLY A 41 -42.01 4.61 -1.65
C GLY A 41 -40.64 4.42 -2.30
N SER A 42 -39.81 3.48 -1.84
CA SER A 42 -38.40 3.37 -2.21
C SER A 42 -38.15 3.07 -3.71
N ILE A 43 -37.55 4.04 -4.38
CA ILE A 43 -36.79 3.86 -5.62
C ILE A 43 -35.43 3.31 -5.18
N CYS A 44 -35.15 2.03 -5.45
CA CYS A 44 -33.82 1.47 -5.23
C CYS A 44 -32.88 2.07 -6.28
N VAL A 45 -32.25 3.20 -5.96
CA VAL A 45 -31.14 3.72 -6.75
C VAL A 45 -29.98 2.77 -6.50
N SER A 46 -29.75 1.83 -7.40
CA SER A 46 -28.48 1.13 -7.52
C SER A 46 -27.42 2.15 -7.91
N ALA A 47 -26.93 2.89 -6.93
CA ALA A 47 -25.73 3.69 -7.10
C ALA A 47 -24.58 2.69 -7.22
N THR A 48 -24.14 2.44 -8.46
CA THR A 48 -22.83 1.84 -8.69
C THR A 48 -21.80 2.79 -8.10
N ILE A 49 -21.37 2.52 -6.86
CA ILE A 49 -20.25 3.23 -6.26
C ILE A 49 -19.06 2.92 -7.17
N PRO A 50 -18.44 3.90 -7.83
CA PRO A 50 -17.22 3.64 -8.57
C PRO A 50 -16.23 3.08 -7.57
N ALA A 51 -15.83 1.81 -7.76
CA ALA A 51 -14.73 1.24 -7.02
C ALA A 51 -13.53 2.13 -7.28
N THR A 52 -13.16 2.95 -6.29
CA THR A 52 -11.89 3.66 -6.30
C THR A 52 -10.84 2.59 -6.54
N PRO A 53 -9.96 2.72 -7.55
CA PRO A 53 -8.90 1.75 -7.74
C PRO A 53 -8.09 1.75 -6.44
N THR A 54 -8.26 0.71 -5.63
CA THR A 54 -7.35 0.43 -4.53
C THR A 54 -6.03 0.10 -5.21
N THR A 55 -5.20 1.11 -5.43
CA THR A 55 -3.79 0.90 -5.71
C THR A 55 -3.27 0.08 -4.54
N GLN A 56 -3.18 -1.24 -4.75
CA GLN A 56 -2.69 -2.15 -3.74
C GLN A 56 -1.30 -1.66 -3.37
N ALA A 57 -1.12 -1.24 -2.12
CA ALA A 57 0.19 -0.80 -1.65
C ALA A 57 1.19 -1.95 -1.86
N THR A 58 2.27 -1.66 -2.56
CA THR A 58 3.36 -2.61 -2.83
C THR A 58 4.47 -2.37 -1.83
N VAL A 59 4.91 -3.43 -1.15
CA VAL A 59 6.06 -3.39 -0.25
C VAL A 59 7.29 -3.02 -1.07
N GLN A 60 7.96 -1.94 -0.68
CA GLN A 60 9.17 -1.49 -1.36
C GLN A 60 10.38 -2.28 -0.88
N SER A 61 11.41 -2.43 -1.74
CA SER A 61 12.61 -3.21 -1.41
C SER A 61 13.42 -2.67 -0.22
N TRP A 62 13.26 -1.38 0.10
CA TRP A 62 13.90 -0.74 1.26
C TRP A 62 13.13 -0.98 2.56
N MET A 63 11.85 -1.35 2.50
CA MET A 63 11.05 -1.63 3.70
C MET A 63 11.53 -2.92 4.34
N SER A 64 11.47 -2.97 5.68
CA SER A 64 11.65 -4.23 6.40
C SER A 64 10.66 -5.29 5.88
N PRO A 65 11.08 -6.55 5.65
CA PRO A 65 10.17 -7.63 5.29
C PRO A 65 8.99 -7.80 6.26
N GLU A 66 9.16 -7.40 7.52
CA GLU A 66 8.11 -7.41 8.54
C GLU A 66 6.93 -6.50 8.22
N VAL A 67 7.13 -5.43 7.43
CA VAL A 67 6.03 -4.59 6.93
C VAL A 67 5.09 -5.40 6.05
N GLY A 68 5.66 -6.24 5.16
CA GLY A 68 4.88 -7.14 4.32
C GLY A 68 4.12 -8.19 5.13
N ALA A 69 4.76 -8.76 6.17
CA ALA A 69 4.12 -9.70 7.08
C ALA A 69 2.97 -9.05 7.87
N ALA A 70 3.17 -7.84 8.38
CA ALA A 70 2.15 -7.06 9.08
C ALA A 70 0.95 -6.76 8.17
N TRP A 71 1.21 -6.36 6.93
CA TRP A 71 0.15 -6.10 5.94
C TRP A 71 -0.63 -7.34 5.57
N ALA A 72 0.04 -8.49 5.42
CA ALA A 72 -0.62 -9.77 5.17
C ALA A 72 -1.50 -10.21 6.35
N ALA A 73 -1.13 -9.83 7.57
CA ALA A 73 -1.93 -10.02 8.77
C ALA A 73 -3.01 -8.92 8.99
N GLY A 74 -3.18 -7.98 8.05
CA GLY A 74 -4.20 -6.93 8.10
C GLY A 74 -3.79 -5.65 8.83
N TYR A 75 -2.58 -5.58 9.39
CA TYR A 75 -2.08 -4.40 10.09
C TYR A 75 -1.51 -3.38 9.11
N LYS A 76 -2.37 -2.47 8.62
CA LYS A 76 -2.02 -1.39 7.69
C LYS A 76 -2.21 0.02 8.24
N GLY A 77 -2.44 0.14 9.55
CA GLY A 77 -2.62 1.42 10.25
C GLY A 77 -4.07 1.93 10.34
N SER A 78 -5.08 1.12 10.03
CA SER A 78 -6.48 1.53 10.18
C SER A 78 -6.80 1.95 11.63
N GLY A 79 -7.52 3.05 11.79
CA GLY A 79 -7.87 3.61 13.10
C GLY A 79 -6.74 4.35 13.84
N VAL A 80 -5.56 4.48 13.22
CA VAL A 80 -4.43 5.25 13.75
C VAL A 80 -4.37 6.62 13.09
N THR A 81 -4.10 7.66 13.88
CA THR A 81 -3.66 8.96 13.38
C THR A 81 -2.17 9.12 13.66
N ILE A 82 -1.38 9.30 12.61
CA ILE A 82 0.06 9.61 12.71
C ILE A 82 0.23 11.10 12.44
N THR A 83 0.76 11.85 13.41
CA THR A 83 1.11 13.25 13.21
C THR A 83 2.62 13.40 13.17
N ILE A 84 3.15 13.69 12.00
CA ILE A 84 4.58 13.92 11.82
C ILE A 84 4.90 15.34 12.27
N VAL A 85 5.66 15.47 13.37
CA VAL A 85 6.19 16.74 13.86
C VAL A 85 7.61 16.91 13.35
N ASP A 86 7.76 17.66 12.27
CA ASP A 86 9.03 17.73 11.54
C ASP A 86 9.14 19.08 10.78
N ASP A 87 10.18 19.25 9.98
CA ASP A 87 10.42 20.41 9.16
C ASP A 87 9.55 20.39 7.89
N PHE A 88 8.57 21.29 7.86
CA PHE A 88 7.69 21.51 6.72
C PHE A 88 7.77 22.95 6.17
N SER A 89 8.68 23.77 6.71
CA SER A 89 8.74 25.21 6.42
C SER A 89 10.12 25.69 5.98
N SER A 90 11.18 24.92 6.20
CA SER A 90 12.51 25.32 5.75
C SER A 90 12.63 25.37 4.23
N THR A 91 13.66 26.07 3.78
CA THR A 91 14.08 26.10 2.38
C THR A 91 15.03 24.95 2.03
N SER A 92 15.46 24.15 3.00
CA SER A 92 16.32 22.99 2.77
C SER A 92 15.53 21.88 2.10
N ARG A 93 16.06 21.35 1.00
CA ARG A 93 15.41 20.29 0.24
C ARG A 93 16.42 19.22 -0.17
N PHE A 94 15.92 17.99 -0.27
CA PHE A 94 16.70 16.81 -0.58
C PHE A 94 16.04 16.06 -1.73
N SER A 95 16.85 15.68 -2.72
CA SER A 95 16.42 14.80 -3.81
C SER A 95 16.52 13.34 -3.38
N GLY A 96 15.49 12.55 -3.65
CA GLY A 96 15.38 11.15 -3.21
C GLY A 96 14.30 10.39 -3.97
N ASN A 97 14.17 9.09 -3.72
CA ASN A 97 13.17 8.23 -4.37
C ASN A 97 12.81 7.03 -3.48
N PHE A 98 11.58 6.99 -2.96
CA PHE A 98 11.05 5.85 -2.21
C PHE A 98 10.40 4.75 -3.06
N GLY A 99 10.60 4.75 -4.38
CA GLY A 99 9.96 3.85 -5.33
C GLY A 99 8.80 4.48 -6.10
N LEU A 100 8.59 5.79 -5.94
CA LEU A 100 7.53 6.57 -6.61
C LEU A 100 8.10 7.58 -7.63
N GLY A 101 9.37 7.41 -8.01
CA GLY A 101 10.13 8.35 -8.83
C GLY A 101 10.89 9.38 -7.99
N THR A 102 11.84 10.07 -8.62
CA THR A 102 12.65 11.09 -7.96
C THR A 102 11.80 12.28 -7.57
N GLN A 103 11.86 12.67 -6.29
CA GLN A 103 11.17 13.84 -5.75
C GLN A 103 12.20 14.72 -5.05
N ASN A 104 11.92 16.02 -4.96
CA ASN A 104 12.73 16.97 -4.20
C ASN A 104 11.90 17.53 -3.07
N GLN A 105 12.13 17.07 -1.84
CA GLN A 105 11.27 17.31 -0.68
C GLN A 105 12.04 17.89 0.51
N ARG A 106 11.33 18.53 1.44
CA ARG A 106 11.84 18.85 2.78
C ARG A 106 12.00 17.58 3.62
N HIS A 107 12.70 17.69 4.75
CA HIS A 107 12.88 16.56 5.67
C HIS A 107 11.53 15.99 6.14
N GLY A 108 10.61 16.82 6.64
CA GLY A 108 9.32 16.35 7.12
C GLY A 108 8.41 15.77 6.03
N GLU A 109 8.56 16.22 4.79
CA GLU A 109 7.85 15.66 3.64
C GLU A 109 8.30 14.23 3.36
N TRP A 110 9.61 13.95 3.45
CA TRP A 110 10.15 12.60 3.32
C TRP A 110 9.66 11.70 4.45
N THR A 111 9.79 12.13 5.71
CA THR A 111 9.30 11.39 6.88
C THR A 111 7.81 11.06 6.75
N ARG A 112 7.00 12.04 6.30
CA ARG A 112 5.57 11.86 6.06
C ARG A 112 5.28 10.84 4.96
N GLN A 113 6.02 10.90 3.86
CA GLN A 113 5.85 9.97 2.76
C GLN A 113 6.19 8.54 3.20
N GLU A 114 7.32 8.35 3.87
CA GLU A 114 7.72 7.05 4.41
C GLU A 114 6.63 6.46 5.32
N ALA A 115 6.16 7.23 6.31
CA ALA A 115 5.11 6.80 7.23
C ALA A 115 3.81 6.43 6.49
N SER A 116 3.40 7.24 5.50
CA SER A 116 2.22 6.95 4.68
C SER A 116 2.37 5.71 3.81
N MET A 117 3.59 5.38 3.41
CA MET A 117 3.88 4.19 2.62
C MET A 117 3.89 2.94 3.48
N VAL A 118 4.32 3.02 4.76
CA VAL A 118 4.34 1.89 5.71
C VAL A 118 2.94 1.62 6.32
N ALA A 119 2.18 2.67 6.62
CA ALA A 119 0.84 2.58 7.22
C ALA A 119 -0.22 3.22 6.29
N PRO A 120 -0.53 2.61 5.14
CA PRO A 120 -1.34 3.23 4.09
C PRO A 120 -2.80 3.48 4.47
N LEU A 121 -3.30 2.88 5.56
CA LEU A 121 -4.65 3.10 6.08
C LEU A 121 -4.70 4.03 7.30
N ALA A 122 -3.56 4.58 7.73
CA ALA A 122 -3.53 5.56 8.81
C ALA A 122 -3.93 6.96 8.31
N ALA A 123 -4.55 7.74 9.19
CA ALA A 123 -4.75 9.16 8.95
C ALA A 123 -3.43 9.91 9.20
N ILE A 124 -2.86 10.52 8.16
CA ILE A 124 -1.58 11.23 8.24
C ILE A 124 -1.81 12.73 8.40
N ARG A 125 -1.18 13.32 9.42
CA ARG A 125 -1.13 14.78 9.66
C ARG A 125 0.32 15.26 9.66
N SER A 126 0.51 16.52 9.29
CA SER A 126 1.79 17.22 9.37
C SER A 126 1.70 18.34 10.37
N LYS A 127 2.74 18.48 11.19
CA LYS A 127 2.92 19.59 12.12
C LYS A 127 4.32 20.13 11.94
N ASP A 128 4.41 21.40 11.58
CA ASP A 128 5.71 22.07 11.54
C ASP A 128 6.17 22.44 12.96
N PHE A 129 7.38 22.01 13.34
CA PHE A 129 7.92 22.26 14.68
C PHE A 129 8.22 23.75 14.95
N SER A 130 8.41 24.58 13.91
CA SER A 130 8.74 26.01 14.08
C SER A 130 7.57 26.83 14.62
N THR A 131 6.35 26.30 14.54
CA THR A 131 5.13 27.00 14.97
C THR A 131 4.98 27.13 16.49
N GLY A 132 5.78 26.42 17.29
CA GLY A 132 5.76 26.49 18.76
C GLY A 132 4.42 26.11 19.43
N SER A 133 3.47 25.56 18.68
CA SER A 133 2.13 25.23 19.15
C SER A 133 1.97 23.73 19.37
N SER A 134 1.02 23.34 20.23
CA SER A 134 0.77 21.94 20.59
C SER A 134 0.36 21.07 19.40
N VAL A 135 0.50 19.76 19.57
CA VAL A 135 -0.06 18.75 18.64
C VAL A 135 -1.48 18.41 19.07
N ALA A 136 -2.44 18.61 18.16
CA ALA A 136 -3.82 18.22 18.40
C ALA A 136 -4.01 16.72 18.15
N LEU A 137 -4.39 15.99 19.19
CA LEU A 137 -4.68 14.55 19.11
C LEU A 137 -6.03 14.29 18.42
N ALA A 138 -6.13 13.18 17.70
CA ALA A 138 -7.39 12.65 17.21
C ALA A 138 -8.03 11.72 18.25
N ALA A 139 -9.33 11.43 18.07
CA ALA A 139 -9.94 10.32 18.76
C ALA A 139 -9.31 9.00 18.28
N GLY A 140 -9.11 8.05 19.21
CA GLY A 140 -8.48 6.76 18.91
C GLY A 140 -6.96 6.74 19.15
N LEU A 141 -6.25 5.94 18.37
CA LEU A 141 -4.81 5.73 18.53
C LEU A 141 -4.02 6.86 17.86
N ASN A 142 -3.06 7.42 18.59
CA ASN A 142 -2.20 8.50 18.11
C ASN A 142 -0.74 8.05 18.13
N VAL A 143 -0.02 8.37 17.05
CA VAL A 143 1.44 8.24 16.93
C VAL A 143 1.99 9.62 16.60
N LEU A 144 3.04 10.04 17.30
CA LEU A 144 3.69 11.35 17.17
C LEU A 144 5.17 11.17 16.80
#